data_AF-X1CTV5-F1
#
_entry.id   AF-X1CTV5-F1
#
_cell.length_a   1.000
_cell.length_b   1.000
_cell.length_c   1.000
_cell.angle_alpha   90.00
_cell.angle_beta   90.00
_cell.angle_gamma   90.00
#
_symmetry.space_group_name_H-M   'P 1'
#
loop_
_entity.id
_entity.type
_entity.pdbx_description
1 polymer ?
#
loop_
_entity_poly.entity_id
_entity_poly.type
_entity_poly.pdbx_seq_one_letter_code
_entity_poly.pdbx_strand_id
1 'polypeptide(L)'
;KMLERKDEEVWDILEQVIRNHPVMLNRAPTLHRMGIQAFEPILVEGNAIHLHPLVCKGFNADFDGDQMAVHLPLSIEAQVEAHTLMLSTNNIFAPSNGRPIMSPSQDTVMGCYYVTLVLPNQKGAGMVFSSLDEADTAFSQGVINLHAEIKVRLPQDRFVRVNEEERLPSQIIDTSYGRVMFNMMLPEGLDFYNYPLKSGDLAVVISDCYQTLGRRQTIALLDDMNQLGFRESTRSGLSFATDDLVTPDSKEKIVAEAEKEVLKFRKHYERGVITEQERYNKVLDTWTHARESI
;
A
#
# COMPACT_ATOMS: atom_id res chain seq x y z
N LYS A 1 25.73 18.49 35.94
CA LYS A 1 25.32 18.04 37.31
C LYS A 1 23.86 17.59 37.41
N MET A 2 22.83 18.44 37.21
CA MET A 2 21.41 17.96 37.18
C MET A 2 21.11 17.08 35.94
N LEU A 3 21.57 17.51 34.76
CA LEU A 3 21.47 16.74 33.50
C LEU A 3 22.16 15.36 33.53
N GLU A 4 23.24 15.22 34.30
CA GLU A 4 23.96 13.93 34.46
C GLU A 4 23.24 12.97 35.41
N ARG A 5 22.37 13.49 36.28
CA ARG A 5 21.59 12.71 37.25
C ARG A 5 20.24 12.27 36.71
N LYS A 6 19.83 12.76 35.53
CA LYS A 6 18.54 12.49 34.87
C LYS A 6 17.36 12.77 35.83
N ASP A 7 17.41 13.90 36.53
CA ASP A 7 16.32 14.33 37.42
C ASP A 7 15.02 14.53 36.61
N GLU A 8 13.86 14.21 37.20
CA GLU A 8 12.55 14.23 36.50
C GLU A 8 12.22 15.60 35.87
N GLU A 9 12.61 16.70 36.53
CA GLU A 9 12.42 18.07 36.05
C GLU A 9 13.09 18.34 34.69
N VAL A 10 14.15 17.60 34.35
CA VAL A 10 14.86 17.76 33.06
C VAL A 10 14.00 17.26 31.90
N TRP A 11 13.19 16.23 32.11
CA TRP A 11 12.33 15.66 31.07
C TRP A 11 11.18 16.60 30.73
N ASP A 12 10.56 17.22 31.73
CA ASP A 12 9.50 18.23 31.54
C ASP A 12 10.00 19.43 30.73
N ILE A 13 11.21 19.91 31.04
CA ILE A 13 11.84 21.01 30.30
C ILE A 13 12.18 20.55 28.87
N LEU A 14 12.69 19.34 28.69
CA LEU A 14 13.02 18.81 27.38
C LEU A 14 11.76 18.72 26.49
N GLU A 15 10.64 18.24 27.03
CA GLU A 15 9.36 18.16 26.30
C GLU A 15 8.87 19.54 25.85
N GLN A 16 9.06 20.57 26.68
CA GLN A 16 8.74 21.95 26.30
C GLN A 16 9.66 22.50 25.22
N VAL A 17 10.96 22.17 25.27
CA VAL A 17 11.97 22.67 24.32
C VAL A 17 11.81 22.05 22.93
N ILE A 18 11.44 20.77 22.85
CA ILE A 18 11.30 20.07 21.56
C ILE A 18 10.00 20.44 20.82
N ARG A 19 9.05 21.08 21.50
CA ARG A 19 7.76 21.45 20.91
C ARG A 19 7.95 22.48 19.80
N ASN A 20 7.39 22.21 18.62
CA ASN A 20 7.55 23.01 17.41
C ASN A 20 9.02 23.17 16.96
N HIS A 21 9.91 22.27 17.38
CA HIS A 21 11.32 22.29 16.98
C HIS A 21 11.61 21.07 16.09
N PRO A 22 11.55 21.23 14.75
CA PRO A 22 11.64 20.10 13.83
C PRO A 22 13.07 19.52 13.80
N VAL A 23 13.17 18.21 13.63
CA VAL A 23 14.41 17.49 13.38
C VAL A 23 14.44 16.97 11.94
N MET A 24 15.61 16.92 11.32
CA MET A 24 15.77 16.34 9.99
C MET A 24 16.30 14.90 10.11
N LEU A 25 15.60 13.96 9.49
CA LEU A 25 16.06 12.60 9.32
C LEU A 25 16.68 12.42 7.95
N ASN A 26 17.79 11.68 7.89
CA ASN A 26 18.48 11.31 6.66
C ASN A 26 18.90 9.84 6.69
N ARG A 27 18.75 9.14 5.56
CA ARG A 27 19.30 7.80 5.34
C ARG A 27 20.32 7.82 4.21
N ALA A 28 21.49 7.25 4.47
CA ALA A 28 22.53 7.06 3.45
C ALA A 28 22.30 5.73 2.70
N PRO A 29 22.51 5.67 1.36
CA PRO A 29 22.85 6.76 0.45
C PRO A 29 21.64 7.63 0.06
N THR A 30 21.81 8.95 0.08
CA THR A 30 20.74 9.89 -0.30
C THR A 30 20.66 10.04 -1.82
N LEU A 31 19.75 9.33 -2.48
CA LEU A 31 19.59 9.35 -3.95
C LEU A 31 18.77 10.54 -4.46
N HIS A 32 17.84 11.04 -3.66
CA HIS A 32 16.91 12.09 -4.03
C HIS A 32 16.51 12.92 -2.81
N ARG A 33 15.94 14.10 -3.05
CA ARG A 33 15.53 15.03 -1.98
C ARG A 33 14.58 14.42 -0.93
N MET A 34 13.83 13.37 -1.26
CA MET A 34 12.92 12.69 -0.30
C MET A 34 13.65 11.82 0.72
N GLY A 35 14.95 11.58 0.53
CA GLY A 35 15.78 10.88 1.51
C GLY A 35 16.20 11.76 2.69
N ILE A 36 15.80 13.04 2.68
CA ILE A 36 15.92 13.96 3.82
C ILE A 36 14.56 14.62 4.03
N GLN A 37 13.97 14.44 5.21
CA GLN A 37 12.70 15.08 5.57
C GLN A 37 12.74 15.58 7.01
N ALA A 38 11.95 16.61 7.29
CA ALA A 38 11.78 17.12 8.64
C ALA A 38 10.56 16.46 9.32
N PHE A 39 10.68 16.24 10.63
CA PHE A 39 9.66 15.67 11.50
C PHE A 39 9.62 16.43 12.81
N GLU A 40 8.48 16.40 13.49
CA GLU A 40 8.38 16.83 14.87
C GLU A 40 8.77 15.67 15.78
N PRO A 41 9.78 15.82 16.66
CA PRO A 41 10.22 14.74 17.53
C PRO A 41 9.20 14.51 18.65
N ILE A 42 8.96 13.23 18.95
CA ILE A 42 8.16 12.79 20.10
C ILE A 42 9.10 11.99 21.00
N LEU A 43 9.11 12.29 22.30
CA LEU A 43 9.88 11.51 23.26
C LEU A 43 9.30 10.10 23.37
N VAL A 44 10.16 9.11 23.15
CA VAL A 44 9.84 7.70 23.27
C VAL A 44 10.88 7.03 24.17
N GLU A 45 10.47 5.96 24.86
CA GLU A 45 11.41 5.14 25.60
C GLU A 45 12.20 4.22 24.65
N GLY A 46 13.48 3.98 24.97
CA GLY A 46 14.37 3.13 24.18
C GLY A 46 15.40 3.91 23.35
N ASN A 47 16.20 3.15 22.59
CA ASN A 47 17.31 3.69 21.80
C ASN A 47 17.06 3.63 20.28
N ALA A 48 15.84 3.30 19.87
CA ALA A 48 15.45 3.17 18.47
C ALA A 48 14.60 4.36 18.03
N ILE A 49 14.81 4.80 16.78
CA ILE A 49 13.98 5.86 16.19
C ILE A 49 12.71 5.22 15.64
N HIS A 50 11.55 5.70 16.07
CA HIS A 50 10.28 5.31 15.46
C HIS A 50 10.03 6.17 14.23
N LEU A 51 9.76 5.52 13.10
CA LEU A 51 9.48 6.18 11.82
C LEU A 51 8.09 5.78 11.33
N HIS A 52 7.36 6.75 10.77
CA HIS A 52 6.04 6.49 10.23
C HIS A 52 6.11 5.56 8.99
N PRO A 53 5.30 4.48 8.88
CA PRO A 53 5.41 3.52 7.78
C PRO A 53 5.27 4.12 6.37
N LEU A 54 4.43 5.16 6.22
CA LEU A 54 4.19 5.79 4.92
C LEU A 54 5.39 6.56 4.36
N VAL A 55 6.35 6.95 5.21
CA VAL A 55 7.55 7.66 4.76
C VAL A 55 8.71 6.73 4.40
N CYS A 56 8.64 5.44 4.77
CA CYS A 56 9.69 4.46 4.52
C CYS A 56 10.08 4.35 3.04
N LYS A 57 9.09 4.36 2.13
CA LYS A 57 9.34 4.43 0.67
C LYS A 57 10.16 5.64 0.25
N GLY A 58 9.92 6.81 0.88
CA GLY A 58 10.66 8.04 0.63
C GLY A 58 12.12 7.97 1.08
N PHE A 59 12.43 7.20 2.12
CA PHE A 59 13.80 6.92 2.56
C PHE A 59 14.42 5.68 1.92
N ASN A 60 13.63 4.92 1.15
CA ASN A 60 13.94 3.57 0.69
C ASN A 60 14.34 2.63 1.85
N ALA A 61 13.78 2.86 3.04
CA ALA A 61 14.19 2.21 4.29
C ALA A 61 13.28 1.03 4.65
N ASP A 62 13.85 0.05 5.33
CA ASP A 62 13.17 -1.07 5.97
C ASP A 62 13.57 -1.15 7.46
N PHE A 63 13.08 -2.16 8.17
CA PHE A 63 13.24 -2.30 9.62
C PHE A 63 14.03 -3.56 10.00
N ASP A 64 15.04 -3.91 9.21
CA ASP A 64 15.90 -5.09 9.43
C ASP A 64 17.28 -4.76 10.04
N GLY A 65 17.54 -3.47 10.34
CA GLY A 65 18.82 -3.00 10.88
C GLY A 65 19.29 -1.65 10.35
N ASP A 66 18.51 -1.04 9.45
CA ASP A 66 18.74 0.30 8.91
C ASP A 66 18.97 1.36 10.00
N GLN A 67 19.90 2.28 9.71
CA GLN A 67 20.24 3.41 10.58
C GLN A 67 19.94 4.74 9.89
N MET A 68 19.49 5.71 10.68
CA MET A 68 19.23 7.07 10.20
C MET A 68 20.00 8.09 11.04
N ALA A 69 20.49 9.13 10.36
CA ALA A 69 21.10 10.28 11.01
C ALA A 69 20.01 11.31 11.35
N VAL A 70 20.08 11.86 12.55
CA VAL A 70 19.20 12.95 13.02
C VAL A 70 20.00 14.24 13.07
N HIS A 71 19.53 15.29 12.41
CA HIS A 71 20.15 16.61 12.40
C HIS A 71 19.20 17.64 13.01
N LEU A 72 19.75 18.54 13.84
CA LEU A 72 19.00 19.59 14.51
C LEU A 72 19.25 20.95 13.84
N PRO A 73 18.23 21.61 13.26
CA PRO A 73 18.36 22.97 12.74
C PRO A 73 18.43 23.98 13.89
N LEU A 74 19.55 24.70 14.01
CA LEU A 74 19.77 25.62 15.13
C LEU A 74 19.24 27.04 14.87
N SER A 75 19.44 27.58 13.67
CA SER A 75 19.00 28.95 13.36
C SER A 75 17.49 29.01 13.15
N ILE A 76 16.89 30.18 13.41
CA ILE A 76 15.45 30.40 13.24
C ILE A 76 15.07 30.20 11.77
N GLU A 77 15.90 30.69 10.85
CA GLU A 77 15.71 30.54 9.40
C GLU A 77 15.67 29.06 9.01
N ALA A 78 16.58 28.24 9.53
CA ALA A 78 16.62 26.81 9.24
C ALA A 78 15.42 26.06 9.84
N GLN A 79 14.95 26.45 11.03
CA GLN A 79 13.74 25.87 11.63
C GLN A 79 12.49 26.20 10.82
N VAL A 80 12.36 27.45 10.37
CA VAL A 80 11.25 27.91 9.52
C VAL A 80 11.29 27.20 8.16
N GLU A 81 12.46 27.05 7.56
CA GLU A 81 12.64 26.31 6.30
C GLU A 81 12.26 24.83 6.47
N ALA A 82 12.75 24.18 7.53
CA ALA A 82 12.43 22.79 7.82
C ALA A 82 10.92 22.57 7.98
N HIS A 83 10.25 23.44 8.74
CA HIS A 83 8.80 23.36 8.95
C HIS A 83 7.99 23.68 7.68
N THR A 84 8.41 24.67 6.90
CA THR A 84 7.63 25.16 5.74
C THR A 84 7.83 24.31 4.49
N LEU A 85 9.05 23.80 4.26
CA LEU A 85 9.41 23.10 3.02
C LEU A 85 9.73 21.63 3.23
N MET A 86 10.46 21.29 4.30
CA MET A 86 11.01 19.93 4.46
C MET A 86 10.11 18.98 5.25
N LEU A 87 9.10 19.50 5.96
CA LEU A 87 8.17 18.69 6.74
C LEU A 87 7.57 17.58 5.87
N SER A 88 7.52 16.36 6.41
CA SER A 88 7.05 15.18 5.68
C SER A 88 5.67 15.39 5.06
N THR A 89 4.76 16.07 5.75
CA THR A 89 3.41 16.42 5.27
C THR A 89 3.37 17.27 4.00
N ASN A 90 4.44 17.99 3.68
CA ASN A 90 4.57 18.76 2.44
C ASN A 90 4.98 17.89 1.24
N ASN A 91 5.54 16.71 1.50
CA ASN A 91 6.26 15.88 0.52
C ASN A 91 5.49 14.61 0.14
N ILE A 92 4.19 14.75 -0.14
CA ILE A 92 3.30 13.63 -0.49
C ILE A 92 3.63 13.04 -1.86
N PHE A 93 3.97 13.89 -2.84
CA PHE A 93 4.17 13.50 -4.24
C PHE A 93 5.64 13.46 -4.64
N ALA A 94 5.97 12.52 -5.53
CA ALA A 94 7.26 12.43 -6.18
C ALA A 94 7.54 13.68 -7.03
N PRO A 95 8.73 14.30 -6.90
CA PRO A 95 9.12 15.42 -7.75
C PRO A 95 9.27 15.03 -9.22
N SER A 96 9.53 13.75 -9.51
CA SER A 96 9.87 13.26 -10.85
C SER A 96 8.66 12.99 -11.73
N ASN A 97 7.56 12.49 -11.17
CA ASN A 97 6.40 12.02 -11.95
C ASN A 97 5.04 12.43 -11.37
N GLY A 98 5.02 13.17 -10.25
CA GLY A 98 3.78 13.63 -9.63
C GLY A 98 2.92 12.52 -9.01
N ARG A 99 3.41 11.27 -8.93
CA ARG A 99 2.70 10.17 -8.25
C ARG A 99 2.91 10.27 -6.73
N PRO A 100 1.94 9.84 -5.91
CA PRO A 100 2.10 9.85 -4.46
C PRO A 100 3.21 8.88 -4.04
N ILE A 101 4.26 9.39 -3.40
CA ILE A 101 5.31 8.58 -2.75
C ILE A 101 4.77 8.02 -1.44
N MET A 102 4.08 8.87 -0.68
CA MET A 102 3.38 8.48 0.53
C MET A 102 2.13 7.70 0.14
N SER A 103 2.30 6.40 -0.02
CA SER A 103 1.25 5.46 -0.36
C SER A 103 1.38 4.21 0.51
N PRO A 104 0.26 3.62 0.95
CA PRO A 104 0.25 2.33 1.62
C PRO A 104 1.15 1.31 0.92
N SER A 105 1.75 0.42 1.72
CA SER A 105 2.65 -0.63 1.23
C SER A 105 2.31 -1.96 1.87
N GLN A 106 2.60 -3.06 1.15
CA GLN A 106 2.55 -4.43 1.68
C GLN A 106 1.22 -4.71 2.40
N ASP A 107 1.28 -4.94 3.71
CA ASP A 107 0.15 -5.36 4.54
C ASP A 107 -1.02 -4.38 4.53
N THR A 108 -0.74 -3.07 4.52
CA THR A 108 -1.79 -2.05 4.45
C THR A 108 -2.55 -2.15 3.12
N VAL A 109 -1.83 -2.38 2.01
CA VAL A 109 -2.46 -2.59 0.70
C VAL A 109 -3.25 -3.89 0.69
N MET A 110 -2.71 -4.96 1.29
CA MET A 110 -3.38 -6.25 1.41
C MET A 110 -4.69 -6.11 2.19
N GLY A 111 -4.71 -5.39 3.32
CA GLY A 111 -5.91 -5.14 4.10
C GLY A 111 -6.98 -4.38 3.32
N CYS A 112 -6.60 -3.29 2.64
CA CYS A 112 -7.52 -2.54 1.78
C CYS A 112 -8.06 -3.39 0.62
N TYR A 113 -7.20 -4.20 0.01
CA TYR A 113 -7.61 -5.11 -1.06
C TYR A 113 -8.60 -6.17 -0.54
N TYR A 114 -8.24 -6.84 0.56
CA TYR A 114 -9.08 -7.86 1.20
C TYR A 114 -10.48 -7.32 1.48
N VAL A 115 -10.58 -6.15 2.11
CA VAL A 115 -11.85 -5.49 2.42
C VAL A 115 -12.69 -5.23 1.16
N THR A 116 -12.07 -4.81 0.07
CA THR A 116 -12.79 -4.42 -1.16
C THR A 116 -13.15 -5.60 -2.08
N LEU A 117 -12.77 -6.82 -1.71
CA LEU A 117 -13.18 -8.05 -2.39
C LEU A 117 -14.67 -8.33 -2.23
N VAL A 118 -15.22 -8.96 -3.27
CA VAL A 118 -16.58 -9.50 -3.31
C VAL A 118 -16.45 -11.00 -3.47
N LEU A 119 -17.15 -11.76 -2.64
CA LEU A 119 -17.19 -13.21 -2.73
C LEU A 119 -18.64 -13.67 -2.97
N PRO A 120 -18.86 -14.65 -3.86
CA PRO A 120 -20.18 -15.23 -4.04
C PRO A 120 -20.62 -16.01 -2.80
N ASN A 121 -21.94 -16.20 -2.64
CA ASN A 121 -22.56 -17.05 -1.62
C ASN A 121 -22.24 -16.66 -0.16
N GLN A 122 -22.10 -15.37 0.11
CA GLN A 122 -21.90 -14.85 1.45
C GLN A 122 -23.22 -14.57 2.18
N LYS A 123 -23.18 -14.56 3.51
CA LYS A 123 -24.34 -14.22 4.34
C LYS A 123 -24.78 -12.78 4.07
N GLY A 124 -26.06 -12.58 3.76
CA GLY A 124 -26.62 -11.27 3.42
C GLY A 124 -26.51 -10.88 1.94
N ALA A 125 -26.11 -11.80 1.07
CA ALA A 125 -26.07 -11.55 -0.37
C ALA A 125 -27.46 -11.17 -0.94
N GLY A 126 -27.51 -10.12 -1.75
CA GLY A 126 -28.72 -9.60 -2.40
C GLY A 126 -29.60 -8.71 -1.51
N MET A 127 -29.21 -8.44 -0.26
CA MET A 127 -29.94 -7.50 0.60
C MET A 127 -29.84 -6.07 0.06
N VAL A 128 -30.89 -5.29 0.26
CA VAL A 128 -31.00 -3.91 -0.21
C VAL A 128 -31.05 -2.99 0.99
N PHE A 129 -30.18 -1.97 1.00
CA PHE A 129 -30.08 -0.97 2.06
C PHE A 129 -30.37 0.43 1.52
N SER A 130 -31.00 1.24 2.36
CA SER A 130 -31.42 2.61 2.05
C SER A 130 -30.31 3.64 2.27
N SER A 131 -29.32 3.35 3.11
CA SER A 131 -28.15 4.20 3.39
C SER A 131 -26.89 3.39 3.71
N LEU A 132 -25.73 4.05 3.73
CA LEU A 132 -24.45 3.46 4.14
C LEU A 132 -24.48 3.07 5.64
N ASP A 133 -25.09 3.90 6.48
CA ASP A 133 -25.19 3.65 7.93
C ASP A 133 -26.07 2.45 8.27
N GLU A 134 -27.11 2.18 7.46
CA GLU A 134 -27.95 1.00 7.62
C GLU A 134 -27.15 -0.28 7.32
N ALA A 135 -26.31 -0.25 6.29
CA ALA A 135 -25.40 -1.35 5.98
C ALA A 135 -24.37 -1.57 7.12
N ASP A 136 -23.84 -0.50 7.70
CA ASP A 136 -22.92 -0.57 8.85
C ASP A 136 -23.57 -1.16 10.11
N THR A 137 -24.81 -0.77 10.38
CA THR A 137 -25.59 -1.33 11.48
C THR A 137 -25.86 -2.82 11.26
N ALA A 138 -26.21 -3.21 10.03
CA ALA A 138 -26.46 -4.61 9.68
C ALA A 138 -25.20 -5.48 9.81
N PHE A 139 -24.02 -4.96 9.46
CA PHE A 139 -22.75 -5.65 9.68
C PHE A 139 -22.42 -5.78 11.16
N SER A 140 -22.59 -4.70 11.93
CA SER A 140 -22.36 -4.70 13.38
C SER A 140 -23.25 -5.70 14.13
N GLN A 141 -24.46 -5.95 13.63
CA GLN A 141 -25.38 -6.97 14.15
C GLN A 141 -25.08 -8.39 13.62
N GLY A 142 -24.10 -8.55 12.73
CA GLY A 142 -23.75 -9.83 12.12
C GLY A 142 -24.78 -10.36 11.13
N VAL A 143 -25.63 -9.49 10.57
CA VAL A 143 -26.64 -9.85 9.56
C VAL A 143 -25.98 -10.09 8.21
N ILE A 144 -25.00 -9.27 7.86
CA ILE A 144 -24.23 -9.34 6.60
C ILE A 144 -22.74 -9.64 6.85
N ASN A 145 -22.09 -10.31 5.91
CA ASN A 145 -20.63 -10.54 5.92
C ASN A 145 -19.87 -9.44 5.17
N LEU A 146 -18.56 -9.32 5.44
CA LEU A 146 -17.66 -8.32 4.83
C LEU A 146 -17.69 -8.34 3.29
N HIS A 147 -17.58 -9.54 2.71
CA HIS A 147 -17.51 -9.72 1.25
C HIS A 147 -18.88 -9.98 0.60
N ALA A 148 -19.98 -9.79 1.33
CA ALA A 148 -21.31 -10.02 0.81
C ALA A 148 -21.70 -8.99 -0.24
N GLU A 149 -22.25 -9.45 -1.36
CA GLU A 149 -22.79 -8.61 -2.41
C GLU A 149 -24.14 -8.04 -1.98
N ILE A 150 -24.22 -6.72 -1.85
CA ILE A 150 -25.37 -5.98 -1.35
C ILE A 150 -25.73 -4.85 -2.30
N LYS A 151 -26.98 -4.39 -2.27
CA LYS A 151 -27.41 -3.21 -3.01
C LYS A 151 -27.57 -2.04 -2.05
N VAL A 152 -26.88 -0.93 -2.29
CA VAL A 152 -26.95 0.25 -1.41
C VAL A 152 -27.32 1.47 -2.22
N ARG A 153 -28.24 2.28 -1.69
CA ARG A 153 -28.54 3.61 -2.24
C ARG A 153 -27.51 4.62 -1.75
N LEU A 154 -26.87 5.30 -2.70
CA LEU A 154 -25.93 6.37 -2.39
C LEU A 154 -26.62 7.74 -2.21
N PRO A 155 -25.98 8.68 -1.49
CA PRO A 155 -26.41 10.07 -1.45
C PRO A 155 -26.33 10.72 -2.83
N GLN A 156 -27.31 11.56 -3.17
CA GLN A 156 -27.47 12.15 -4.52
C GLN A 156 -26.25 12.96 -4.99
N ASP A 157 -25.46 13.50 -4.07
CA ASP A 157 -24.29 14.35 -4.36
C ASP A 157 -23.01 13.56 -4.64
N ARG A 158 -23.05 12.22 -4.56
CA ARG A 158 -21.86 11.37 -4.73
C ARG A 158 -21.87 10.63 -6.07
N PHE A 159 -20.78 10.68 -6.82
CA PHE A 159 -20.61 9.87 -8.03
C PHE A 159 -19.99 8.52 -7.70
N VAL A 160 -20.20 7.54 -8.57
CA VAL A 160 -19.66 6.18 -8.44
C VAL A 160 -18.58 5.95 -9.48
N ARG A 161 -17.41 5.55 -9.02
CA ARG A 161 -16.32 5.06 -9.87
C ARG A 161 -16.38 3.55 -9.93
N VAL A 162 -16.76 3.03 -11.11
CA VAL A 162 -16.78 1.59 -11.38
C VAL A 162 -15.40 1.09 -11.79
N ASN A 163 -14.66 1.94 -12.51
CA ASN A 163 -13.27 1.74 -12.93
C ASN A 163 -12.53 3.10 -12.89
N GLU A 164 -11.26 3.14 -13.30
CA GLU A 164 -10.49 4.39 -13.38
C GLU A 164 -11.14 5.45 -14.30
N GLU A 165 -11.87 5.02 -15.33
CA GLU A 165 -12.42 5.90 -16.38
C GLU A 165 -13.94 6.17 -16.24
N GLU A 166 -14.69 5.24 -15.64
CA GLU A 166 -16.16 5.30 -15.61
C GLU A 166 -16.69 5.93 -14.34
N ARG A 167 -17.34 7.09 -14.49
CA ARG A 167 -18.00 7.86 -13.43
C ARG A 167 -19.51 7.91 -13.68
N LEU A 168 -20.29 7.27 -12.80
CA LEU A 168 -21.74 7.19 -12.89
C LEU A 168 -22.44 8.06 -11.83
N PRO A 169 -23.65 8.58 -12.09
CA PRO A 169 -24.42 9.32 -11.09
C PRO A 169 -24.89 8.41 -9.95
N SER A 170 -25.12 8.98 -8.76
CA SER A 170 -25.66 8.26 -7.61
C SER A 170 -26.99 7.58 -7.94
N GLN A 171 -27.01 6.26 -7.87
CA GLN A 171 -28.20 5.41 -7.93
C GLN A 171 -28.10 4.29 -6.89
N ILE A 172 -29.03 3.33 -6.93
CA ILE A 172 -28.87 2.07 -6.21
C ILE A 172 -27.79 1.28 -6.95
N ILE A 173 -26.68 1.00 -6.27
CA ILE A 173 -25.55 0.28 -6.83
C ILE A 173 -25.38 -1.10 -6.19
N ASP A 174 -24.87 -2.03 -6.98
CA ASP A 174 -24.45 -3.34 -6.53
C ASP A 174 -22.99 -3.23 -6.05
N THR A 175 -22.76 -3.52 -4.77
CA THR A 175 -21.46 -3.34 -4.10
C THR A 175 -21.25 -4.40 -3.01
N SER A 176 -20.18 -4.32 -2.23
CA SER A 176 -20.02 -5.11 -1.00
C SER A 176 -19.97 -4.24 0.24
N TYR A 177 -20.29 -4.83 1.39
CA TYR A 177 -20.16 -4.12 2.66
C TYR A 177 -18.73 -3.64 2.89
N GLY A 178 -17.72 -4.44 2.56
CA GLY A 178 -16.33 -4.00 2.70
C GLY A 178 -15.98 -2.78 1.84
N ARG A 179 -16.52 -2.67 0.61
CA ARG A 179 -16.39 -1.45 -0.19
C ARG A 179 -17.13 -0.27 0.45
N VAL A 180 -18.31 -0.49 1.03
CA VAL A 180 -19.03 0.54 1.80
C VAL A 180 -18.17 1.03 2.97
N MET A 181 -17.61 0.12 3.76
CA MET A 181 -16.73 0.44 4.89
C MET A 181 -15.52 1.26 4.46
N PHE A 182 -14.84 0.89 3.36
CA PHE A 182 -13.74 1.69 2.82
C PHE A 182 -14.21 3.09 2.41
N ASN A 183 -15.37 3.20 1.74
CA ASN A 183 -15.89 4.47 1.26
C ASN A 183 -16.49 5.38 2.35
N MET A 184 -16.80 4.84 3.53
CA MET A 184 -17.19 5.61 4.72
C MET A 184 -15.99 6.29 5.38
N MET A 185 -14.80 5.71 5.25
CA MET A 185 -13.55 6.32 5.72
C MET A 185 -13.11 7.50 4.83
N LEU A 186 -13.56 7.55 3.57
CA LEU A 186 -13.20 8.64 2.66
C LEU A 186 -13.82 9.98 3.12
N PRO A 187 -13.07 11.09 3.00
CA PRO A 187 -13.60 12.42 3.31
C PRO A 187 -14.77 12.81 2.38
N GLU A 188 -15.65 13.67 2.89
CA GLU A 188 -16.77 14.23 2.13
C GLU A 188 -16.28 14.95 0.87
N GLY A 189 -16.98 14.72 -0.26
CA GLY A 189 -16.63 15.30 -1.56
C GLY A 189 -15.87 14.35 -2.51
N LEU A 190 -15.45 13.18 -2.03
CA LEU A 190 -14.90 12.12 -2.88
C LEU A 190 -15.97 11.21 -3.47
N ASP A 191 -15.64 10.64 -4.63
CA ASP A 191 -16.46 9.63 -5.30
C ASP A 191 -16.52 8.33 -4.47
N PHE A 192 -17.47 7.48 -4.82
CA PHE A 192 -17.59 6.12 -4.28
C PHE A 192 -16.82 5.14 -5.17
N TYR A 193 -15.76 4.52 -4.66
CA TYR A 193 -14.94 3.56 -5.39
C TYR A 193 -15.53 2.16 -5.27
N ASN A 194 -16.02 1.59 -6.38
CA ASN A 194 -16.76 0.32 -6.40
C ASN A 194 -16.02 -0.80 -7.17
N TYR A 195 -14.75 -1.02 -6.85
CA TYR A 195 -13.93 -2.09 -7.43
C TYR A 195 -12.86 -2.54 -6.42
N PRO A 196 -12.22 -3.71 -6.63
CA PRO A 196 -11.15 -4.17 -5.74
C PRO A 196 -9.93 -3.23 -5.84
N LEU A 197 -9.52 -2.65 -4.72
CA LEU A 197 -8.46 -1.64 -4.69
C LEU A 197 -7.08 -2.27 -4.56
N LYS A 198 -6.29 -2.21 -5.63
CA LYS A 198 -4.87 -2.60 -5.63
C LYS A 198 -3.99 -1.39 -5.25
N SER A 199 -2.68 -1.62 -5.13
CA SER A 199 -1.73 -0.54 -4.81
C SER A 199 -1.80 0.65 -5.78
N GLY A 200 -2.05 0.40 -7.07
CA GLY A 200 -2.20 1.47 -8.06
C GLY A 200 -3.48 2.29 -7.83
N ASP A 201 -4.59 1.60 -7.57
CA ASP A 201 -5.89 2.21 -7.34
C ASP A 201 -5.90 3.09 -6.08
N LEU A 202 -5.25 2.64 -5.00
CA LEU A 202 -5.10 3.45 -3.79
C LEU A 202 -4.32 4.75 -4.06
N ALA A 203 -3.30 4.71 -4.93
CA ALA A 203 -2.58 5.91 -5.34
C ALA A 203 -3.47 6.88 -6.14
N VAL A 204 -4.42 6.37 -6.93
CA VAL A 204 -5.43 7.19 -7.62
C VAL A 204 -6.36 7.86 -6.61
N VAL A 205 -6.88 7.11 -5.62
CA VAL A 205 -7.73 7.66 -4.55
C VAL A 205 -7.02 8.81 -3.81
N ILE A 206 -5.74 8.65 -3.49
CA ILE A 206 -4.92 9.69 -2.85
C ILE A 206 -4.77 10.92 -3.76
N SER A 207 -4.55 10.71 -5.06
CA SER A 207 -4.44 11.80 -6.04
C SER A 207 -5.76 12.56 -6.19
N ASP A 208 -6.88 11.85 -6.29
CA ASP A 208 -8.22 12.43 -6.39
C ASP A 208 -8.55 13.27 -5.14
N CYS A 209 -8.20 12.77 -3.95
CA CYS A 209 -8.37 13.52 -2.70
C CYS A 209 -7.56 14.81 -2.69
N TYR A 210 -6.31 14.75 -3.12
CA TYR A 210 -5.46 15.94 -3.16
C TYR A 210 -5.95 16.98 -4.16
N GLN A 211 -6.41 16.56 -5.33
CA GLN A 211 -6.93 17.47 -6.35
C GLN A 211 -8.27 18.11 -5.93
N THR A 212 -9.13 17.35 -5.25
CA THR A 212 -10.49 17.80 -4.91
C THR A 212 -10.54 18.57 -3.60
N LEU A 213 -9.85 18.07 -2.56
CA LEU A 213 -9.98 18.54 -1.19
C LEU A 213 -8.70 19.20 -0.65
N GLY A 214 -7.57 19.00 -1.35
CA GLY A 214 -6.28 19.56 -0.99
C GLY A 214 -5.51 18.74 0.04
N ARG A 215 -4.42 19.34 0.51
CA ARG A 215 -3.38 18.64 1.29
C ARG A 215 -3.84 18.13 2.65
N ARG A 216 -4.55 18.95 3.43
CA ARG A 216 -4.90 18.63 4.82
C ARG A 216 -5.78 17.37 4.91
N GLN A 217 -6.79 17.29 4.05
CA GLN A 217 -7.70 16.15 3.94
C GLN A 217 -6.98 14.91 3.42
N THR A 218 -6.01 15.08 2.51
CA THR A 218 -5.19 13.98 2.00
C THR A 218 -4.31 13.35 3.08
N ILE A 219 -3.75 14.16 3.98
CA ILE A 219 -2.94 13.64 5.11
C ILE A 219 -3.82 12.83 6.06
N ALA A 220 -5.00 13.35 6.43
CA ALA A 220 -5.95 12.60 7.25
C ALA A 220 -6.37 11.28 6.58
N LEU A 221 -6.68 11.32 5.28
CA LEU A 221 -7.00 10.14 4.49
C LEU A 221 -5.87 9.11 4.49
N LEU A 222 -4.61 9.53 4.38
CA LEU A 222 -3.45 8.64 4.39
C LEU A 222 -3.34 7.89 5.72
N ASP A 223 -3.53 8.59 6.84
CA ASP A 223 -3.48 7.98 8.17
C ASP A 223 -4.67 7.04 8.40
N ASP A 224 -5.88 7.45 8.03
CA ASP A 224 -7.09 6.64 8.13
C ASP A 224 -7.00 5.37 7.28
N MET A 225 -6.49 5.51 6.05
CA MET A 225 -6.25 4.38 5.14
C MET A 225 -5.20 3.43 5.69
N ASN A 226 -4.16 3.97 6.35
CA ASN A 226 -3.13 3.15 6.97
C ASN A 226 -3.68 2.34 8.16
N GLN A 227 -4.46 3.00 9.02
CA GLN A 227 -5.11 2.34 10.16
C GLN A 227 -6.10 1.27 9.72
N LEU A 228 -6.95 1.58 8.72
CA LEU A 228 -7.90 0.62 8.17
C LEU A 228 -7.17 -0.58 7.55
N GLY A 229 -6.13 -0.34 6.74
CA GLY A 229 -5.34 -1.40 6.13
C GLY A 229 -4.70 -2.33 7.17
N PHE A 230 -4.04 -1.80 8.21
CA PHE A 230 -3.46 -2.62 9.27
C PHE A 230 -4.50 -3.41 10.07
N ARG A 231 -5.61 -2.76 10.44
CA ARG A 231 -6.69 -3.40 11.20
C ARG A 231 -7.30 -4.57 10.45
N GLU A 232 -7.61 -4.37 9.18
CA GLU A 232 -8.29 -5.37 8.36
C GLU A 232 -7.32 -6.43 7.85
N SER A 233 -6.05 -6.08 7.60
CA SER A 233 -4.98 -7.07 7.39
C SER A 233 -4.87 -8.03 8.57
N THR A 234 -4.85 -7.51 9.80
CA THR A 234 -4.79 -8.35 11.01
C THR A 234 -6.04 -9.21 11.19
N ARG A 235 -7.23 -8.64 10.95
CA ARG A 235 -8.51 -9.36 11.07
C ARG A 235 -8.71 -10.43 10.01
N SER A 236 -8.13 -10.25 8.83
CA SER A 236 -8.22 -11.23 7.74
C SER A 236 -7.62 -12.58 8.13
N GLY A 237 -6.67 -12.60 9.06
CA GLY A 237 -5.98 -13.82 9.47
C GLY A 237 -5.23 -14.49 8.31
N LEU A 238 -4.91 -13.73 7.26
CA LEU A 238 -4.20 -14.25 6.10
C LEU A 238 -2.85 -14.81 6.54
N SER A 239 -2.60 -16.05 6.13
CA SER A 239 -1.36 -16.77 6.35
C SER A 239 -0.96 -17.44 5.05
N PHE A 240 0.28 -17.90 5.00
CA PHE A 240 0.82 -18.58 3.84
C PHE A 240 1.42 -19.92 4.28
N ALA A 241 0.88 -21.00 3.74
CA ALA A 241 1.32 -22.36 3.98
C ALA A 241 1.91 -22.97 2.71
N THR A 242 2.65 -24.07 2.87
CA THR A 242 3.19 -24.81 1.72
C THR A 242 2.07 -25.35 0.81
N ASP A 243 0.91 -25.65 1.36
CA ASP A 243 -0.25 -26.14 0.60
C ASP A 243 -0.87 -25.07 -0.31
N ASP A 244 -0.61 -23.79 -0.07
CA ASP A 244 -1.05 -22.70 -0.95
C ASP A 244 -0.24 -22.66 -2.27
N LEU A 245 0.91 -23.35 -2.33
CA LEU A 245 1.72 -23.51 -3.53
C LEU A 245 1.17 -24.61 -4.43
N VAL A 246 0.12 -24.30 -5.17
CA VAL A 246 -0.48 -25.23 -6.15
C VAL A 246 0.47 -25.39 -7.34
N THR A 247 1.10 -26.57 -7.43
CA THR A 247 1.89 -26.95 -8.61
C THR A 247 0.96 -27.49 -9.70
N PRO A 248 1.02 -26.97 -10.95
CA PRO A 248 0.14 -27.44 -12.01
C PRO A 248 0.46 -28.87 -12.43
N ASP A 249 -0.57 -29.71 -12.58
CA ASP A 249 -0.44 -31.11 -13.00
C ASP A 249 0.20 -31.27 -14.39
N SER A 250 0.14 -30.24 -15.22
CA SER A 250 0.74 -30.20 -16.56
C SER A 250 2.27 -30.11 -16.53
N LYS A 251 2.87 -29.68 -15.40
CA LYS A 251 4.30 -29.38 -15.28
C LYS A 251 5.18 -30.55 -15.71
N GLU A 252 4.92 -31.75 -15.19
CA GLU A 252 5.74 -32.93 -15.51
C GLU A 252 5.67 -33.30 -17.00
N LYS A 253 4.51 -33.13 -17.63
CA LYS A 253 4.33 -33.40 -19.06
C LYS A 253 5.12 -32.41 -19.91
N ILE A 254 5.03 -31.12 -19.60
CA ILE A 254 5.74 -30.06 -20.32
C ILE A 254 7.26 -30.23 -20.21
N VAL A 255 7.76 -30.55 -19.01
CA VAL A 255 9.18 -30.83 -18.79
C VAL A 255 9.63 -32.05 -19.58
N ALA A 256 8.87 -33.15 -19.56
CA ALA A 256 9.21 -34.35 -20.31
C ALA A 256 9.20 -34.13 -21.84
N GLU A 257 8.28 -33.32 -22.36
CA GLU A 257 8.24 -32.93 -23.77
C GLU A 257 9.45 -32.06 -24.15
N ALA A 258 9.79 -31.07 -23.32
CA ALA A 258 10.97 -30.22 -23.51
C ALA A 258 12.27 -31.04 -23.50
N GLU A 259 12.42 -31.97 -22.55
CA GLU A 259 13.57 -32.89 -22.50
C GLU A 259 13.68 -33.74 -23.77
N LYS A 260 12.55 -34.23 -24.29
CA LYS A 260 12.51 -35.01 -25.53
C LYS A 260 12.96 -34.20 -26.74
N GLU A 261 12.55 -32.93 -26.85
CA GLU A 261 12.99 -32.02 -27.92
C GLU A 261 14.49 -31.69 -27.80
N VAL A 262 14.97 -31.39 -26.59
CA VAL A 262 16.40 -31.16 -26.33
C VAL A 262 17.24 -32.37 -26.73
N LEU A 263 16.76 -33.58 -26.43
CA LEU A 263 17.43 -34.82 -26.80
C LEU A 263 17.45 -35.05 -28.33
N LYS A 264 16.43 -34.60 -29.07
CA LYS A 264 16.47 -34.56 -30.55
C LYS A 264 17.54 -33.62 -31.05
N PHE A 265 17.64 -32.40 -30.52
CA PHE A 265 18.68 -31.44 -30.93
C PHE A 265 20.09 -31.96 -30.64
N ARG A 266 20.30 -32.61 -29.50
CA ARG A 266 21.57 -33.28 -29.19
C ARG A 266 21.92 -34.35 -30.24
N LYS A 267 20.96 -35.20 -30.62
CA LYS A 267 21.17 -36.21 -31.68
C LYS A 267 21.45 -35.58 -33.05
N HIS A 268 20.80 -34.47 -33.37
CA HIS A 268 21.07 -33.74 -34.63
C HIS A 268 22.48 -33.14 -34.64
N TYR A 269 22.95 -32.62 -33.50
CA TYR A 269 24.31 -32.13 -33.35
C TYR A 269 25.36 -33.25 -33.47
N GLU A 270 25.15 -34.38 -32.80
CA GLU A 270 26.05 -35.55 -32.89
C GLU A 270 26.14 -36.13 -34.31
N ARG A 271 25.08 -35.97 -35.12
CA ARG A 271 25.05 -36.36 -36.54
C ARG A 271 25.59 -35.28 -37.49
N GLY A 272 26.01 -34.12 -36.98
CA GLY A 272 26.53 -33.01 -37.77
C GLY A 272 25.47 -32.24 -38.58
N VAL A 273 24.17 -32.37 -38.24
CA VAL A 273 23.06 -31.71 -38.95
C VAL A 273 22.91 -30.24 -38.53
N ILE A 274 23.31 -29.91 -37.30
CA ILE A 274 23.26 -28.54 -36.74
C ILE A 274 24.60 -28.17 -36.12
N THR A 275 24.88 -26.87 -36.05
CA THR A 275 26.06 -26.35 -35.36
C THR A 275 25.86 -26.27 -33.85
N GLU A 276 26.94 -26.11 -33.10
CA GLU A 276 26.88 -25.97 -31.64
C GLU A 276 26.11 -24.70 -31.21
N GLN A 277 26.25 -23.62 -31.97
CA GLN A 277 25.56 -22.36 -31.69
C GLN A 277 24.05 -22.47 -31.95
N GLU A 278 23.64 -23.15 -33.02
CA GLU A 278 22.23 -23.45 -33.28
C GLU A 278 21.64 -24.41 -32.24
N ARG A 279 22.41 -25.41 -31.80
CA ARG A 279 22.00 -26.31 -30.72
C ARG A 279 21.74 -25.51 -29.43
N TYR A 280 22.68 -24.64 -29.04
CA TYR A 280 22.56 -23.82 -27.85
C TYR A 280 21.31 -22.94 -27.88
N ASN A 281 21.09 -22.21 -28.98
CA ASN A 281 19.91 -21.35 -29.14
C ASN A 281 18.61 -22.15 -29.09
N LYS A 282 18.51 -23.27 -29.81
CA LYS A 282 17.29 -24.11 -29.81
C LYS A 282 16.99 -24.72 -28.44
N VAL A 283 18.02 -25.12 -27.69
CA VAL A 283 17.84 -25.63 -26.32
C VAL A 283 17.35 -24.51 -25.40
N LEU A 284 17.92 -23.30 -25.52
CA LEU A 284 17.49 -22.14 -24.75
C LEU A 284 16.04 -21.76 -25.06
N ASP A 285 15.66 -21.73 -26.34
CA ASP A 285 14.28 -21.44 -26.78
C ASP A 285 13.30 -22.48 -26.24
N THR A 286 13.67 -23.77 -26.28
CA THR A 286 12.81 -24.87 -25.79
C THR A 286 12.57 -24.75 -24.29
N TRP A 287 13.60 -24.48 -23.50
CA TRP A 287 13.44 -24.29 -22.05
C TRP A 287 12.74 -22.98 -21.69
N THR A 288 12.93 -21.92 -22.50
CA THR A 288 12.19 -20.66 -22.32
C THR A 288 10.70 -20.88 -22.58
N HIS A 289 10.36 -21.58 -23.66
CA HIS A 289 8.97 -21.90 -23.98
C HIS A 289 8.34 -22.84 -22.94
N ALA A 290 9.09 -23.83 -22.46
CA ALA A 290 8.64 -24.73 -21.39
C ALA A 290 8.39 -23.95 -20.09
N ARG A 291 9.26 -23.00 -19.75
CA ARG A 291 9.10 -22.10 -18.59
C ARG A 291 7.86 -21.20 -18.72
N GLU A 292 7.57 -20.69 -19.90
CA GLU A 292 6.36 -19.87 -20.15
C GLU A 292 5.07 -20.69 -20.13
N SER A 293 5.15 -21.98 -20.44
CA SER A 293 4.00 -22.89 -20.51
C SER A 293 3.61 -23.51 -19.16
N ILE A 294 4.53 -23.51 -18.18
CA ILE A 294 4.33 -24.00 -16.81
C ILE A 294 3.81 -22.86 -15.92
#